data_AF-A0A971JBX7-F1
#
_entry.id   AF-A0A971JBX7-F1
#
_cell.length_a   1.000
_cell.length_b   1.000
_cell.length_c   1.000
_cell.angle_alpha   90.00
_cell.angle_beta   90.00
_cell.angle_gamma   90.00
#
_symmetry.space_group_name_H-M   'P 1'
#
loop_
_entity.id
_entity.type
_entity.pdbx_description
1 polymer ?
#
loop_
_entity_poly.entity_id
_entity_poly.type
_entity_poly.pdbx_seq_one_letter_code
_entity_poly.pdbx_strand_id
1 'polypeptide(L)'
;MDYICPMIYPSHYTTGWYGFEYPDMNPYGMVLGAMKDSIEKNAAFEGNAKVRLWVQDFTAKYLYPADSIYYYGYEQVYGQVRALRELGSFSYMFWNNGVSYDPVKYIFPQDQDKYPLKDGDKDPIGRTPATAAKEYLSVLSNTSILNQYMLFVLTPLDARVADYDEWLENTFPIIKSTKILGYTINSYTITDEAGKIADVSVTLKYTKGEDTNEIYSTVVFKAVLENGIWKVYPVF
;
A
#
# COMPACT_ATOMS: atom_id res chain seq x y z
N MET A 1 7.00 19.62 2.61
CA MET A 1 7.97 18.79 1.86
C MET A 1 7.31 18.39 0.55
N ASP A 2 7.95 18.64 -0.60
CA ASP A 2 7.28 18.45 -1.89
C ASP A 2 7.36 17.04 -2.45
N TYR A 3 8.52 16.38 -2.28
CA TYR A 3 8.78 15.04 -2.81
C TYR A 3 9.57 14.19 -1.80
N ILE A 4 9.19 12.92 -1.68
CA ILE A 4 10.03 11.84 -1.15
C ILE A 4 10.51 10.97 -2.30
N CYS A 5 11.79 10.56 -2.25
CA CYS A 5 12.39 9.79 -3.34
C CYS A 5 12.98 8.45 -2.88
N PRO A 6 12.14 7.45 -2.52
CA PRO A 6 12.63 6.11 -2.17
C PRO A 6 13.47 5.50 -3.29
N MET A 7 14.54 4.80 -2.91
CA MET A 7 15.44 4.10 -3.83
C MET A 7 15.03 2.64 -3.97
N ILE A 8 14.35 2.32 -5.07
CA ILE A 8 13.81 0.97 -5.31
C ILE A 8 14.68 0.30 -6.38
N TYR A 9 15.67 -0.47 -5.91
CA TYR A 9 16.54 -1.25 -6.77
C TYR A 9 16.25 -2.73 -6.54
N PRO A 10 15.55 -3.41 -7.46
CA PRO A 10 15.20 -4.83 -7.31
C PRO A 10 16.38 -5.72 -6.89
N SER A 11 17.60 -5.42 -7.36
CA SER A 11 18.85 -6.11 -6.97
C SER A 11 19.24 -6.01 -5.49
N HIS A 12 18.67 -5.06 -4.73
CA HIS A 12 19.01 -4.80 -3.33
C HIS A 12 18.00 -5.43 -2.35
N TYR A 13 16.95 -6.07 -2.86
CA TYR A 13 15.96 -6.74 -2.04
C TYR A 13 16.29 -8.23 -1.89
N THR A 14 16.06 -8.76 -0.69
CA THR A 14 16.26 -10.18 -0.39
C THR A 14 15.11 -11.05 -0.92
N THR A 15 15.29 -12.37 -0.96
CA THR A 15 14.23 -13.31 -1.31
C THR A 15 12.96 -13.11 -0.47
N GLY A 16 11.80 -13.21 -1.10
CA GLY A 16 10.48 -13.15 -0.48
C GLY A 16 9.82 -11.78 -0.49
N TRP A 17 10.54 -10.70 -0.80
CA TRP A 17 9.94 -9.37 -0.95
C TRP A 17 8.86 -9.38 -2.05
N TYR A 18 7.67 -8.89 -1.69
CA TYR A 18 6.47 -8.92 -2.53
C TYR A 18 6.13 -10.32 -3.10
N GLY A 19 6.60 -11.40 -2.46
CA GLY A 19 6.37 -12.77 -2.88
C GLY A 19 7.33 -13.29 -3.96
N PHE A 20 8.36 -12.52 -4.34
CA PHE A 20 9.31 -12.95 -5.38
C PHE A 20 10.49 -13.73 -4.80
N GLU A 21 10.77 -14.90 -5.37
CA GLU A 21 11.96 -15.69 -5.02
C GLU A 21 13.25 -14.94 -5.40
N TYR A 22 13.25 -14.31 -6.58
CA TYR A 22 14.36 -13.51 -7.12
C TYR A 22 13.89 -12.10 -7.46
N PRO A 23 13.91 -11.14 -6.51
CA PRO A 23 13.50 -9.75 -6.74
C PRO A 23 14.14 -9.07 -7.95
N ASP A 24 15.45 -9.25 -8.18
CA ASP A 24 16.17 -8.62 -9.31
C ASP A 24 15.59 -9.03 -10.68
N MET A 25 15.07 -10.25 -10.77
CA MET A 25 14.45 -10.79 -11.99
C MET A 25 12.98 -10.38 -12.14
N ASN A 26 12.41 -9.67 -11.16
CA ASN A 26 11.00 -9.26 -11.11
C ASN A 26 10.84 -7.73 -10.96
N PRO A 27 11.49 -6.91 -11.80
CA PRO A 27 11.58 -5.47 -11.56
C PRO A 27 10.24 -4.74 -11.63
N TYR A 28 9.33 -5.15 -12.52
CA TYR A 28 7.96 -4.65 -12.57
C TYR A 28 7.24 -4.86 -11.21
N GLY A 29 7.26 -6.10 -10.70
CA GLY A 29 6.54 -6.46 -9.48
C GLY A 29 7.13 -5.79 -8.24
N MET A 30 8.46 -5.68 -8.18
CA MET A 30 9.16 -4.99 -7.09
C MET A 30 8.80 -3.51 -7.03
N VAL A 31 8.80 -2.81 -8.17
CA VAL A 31 8.44 -1.38 -8.21
C VAL A 31 6.94 -1.17 -7.98
N LEU A 32 6.08 -2.05 -8.49
CA LEU A 32 4.64 -1.99 -8.22
C LEU A 32 4.36 -2.12 -6.72
N GLY A 33 4.92 -3.14 -6.07
CA GLY A 33 4.76 -3.36 -4.62
C GLY A 33 5.28 -2.19 -3.80
N ALA A 34 6.51 -1.75 -4.08
CA ALA A 34 7.13 -0.64 -3.34
C ALA A 34 6.38 0.69 -3.52
N MET A 35 5.84 0.95 -4.71
CA MET A 35 5.03 2.14 -4.94
C MET A 35 3.69 2.05 -4.21
N LYS A 36 3.02 0.90 -4.18
CA LYS A 36 1.78 0.71 -3.41
C LYS A 36 2.02 0.97 -1.92
N ASP A 37 3.07 0.39 -1.34
CA ASP A 37 3.45 0.65 0.06
C ASP A 37 3.74 2.13 0.31
N SER A 38 4.43 2.78 -0.64
CA SER A 38 4.77 4.20 -0.54
C SER A 38 3.52 5.08 -0.59
N ILE A 39 2.58 4.81 -1.50
CA ILE A 39 1.31 5.54 -1.61
C ILE A 39 0.51 5.39 -0.33
N GLU A 40 0.33 4.17 0.17
CA GLU A 40 -0.47 3.90 1.36
C GLU A 40 0.10 4.58 2.60
N LYS A 41 1.38 4.37 2.89
CA LYS A 41 2.03 4.95 4.07
C LYS A 41 2.06 6.47 3.99
N ASN A 42 2.30 7.03 2.81
CA ASN A 42 2.31 8.47 2.61
C ASN A 42 0.90 9.08 2.73
N ALA A 43 -0.16 8.36 2.38
CA ALA A 43 -1.55 8.81 2.57
C ALA A 43 -1.94 8.94 4.06
N ALA A 44 -1.16 8.38 4.98
CA ALA A 44 -1.37 8.48 6.43
C ALA A 44 -1.04 9.85 7.05
N PHE A 45 -0.52 10.81 6.28
CA PHE A 45 -0.07 12.10 6.83
C PHE A 45 -0.79 13.28 6.16
N GLU A 46 -1.03 14.34 6.92
CA GLU A 46 -1.46 15.63 6.38
C GLU A 46 -0.37 16.25 5.52
N GLY A 47 -0.76 16.90 4.42
CA GLY A 47 0.21 17.57 3.52
C GLY A 47 1.26 16.62 2.95
N ASN A 48 0.87 15.37 2.68
CA ASN A 48 1.75 14.32 2.23
C ASN A 48 2.55 14.68 0.96
N ALA A 49 3.80 14.24 0.90
CA ALA A 49 4.70 14.55 -0.20
C ALA A 49 4.34 13.74 -1.46
N LYS A 50 4.72 14.20 -2.64
CA LYS A 50 4.64 13.36 -3.84
C LYS A 50 5.72 12.28 -3.80
N VAL A 51 5.39 11.07 -4.23
CA VAL A 51 6.36 9.95 -4.29
C VAL A 51 7.04 9.92 -5.67
N ARG A 52 8.38 9.98 -5.70
CA ARG A 52 9.20 9.86 -6.92
C ARG A 52 10.27 8.81 -6.74
N LEU A 53 10.09 7.61 -7.27
CA LEU A 53 11.07 6.55 -7.05
C LEU A 53 12.34 6.78 -7.87
N TRP A 54 13.49 6.42 -7.27
CA TRP A 54 14.66 6.03 -8.03
C TRP A 54 14.52 4.56 -8.42
N VAL A 55 14.62 4.26 -9.72
CA VAL A 55 14.46 2.92 -10.29
C VAL A 55 15.78 2.44 -10.90
N GLN A 56 16.00 1.12 -10.93
CA GLN A 56 17.27 0.51 -11.34
C GLN A 56 17.45 0.50 -12.86
N ASP A 57 18.65 0.79 -13.35
CA ASP A 57 19.02 0.65 -14.77
C ASP A 57 20.39 -0.06 -14.97
N PHE A 58 20.92 -0.69 -13.92
CA PHE A 58 22.17 -1.45 -14.00
C PHE A 58 21.93 -2.95 -13.83
N THR A 59 22.86 -3.73 -14.38
CA THR A 59 22.91 -5.19 -14.19
C THR A 59 23.73 -5.51 -12.94
N ALA A 60 23.11 -6.14 -11.95
CA ALA A 60 23.75 -6.56 -10.71
C ALA A 60 24.52 -7.88 -10.89
N LYS A 61 25.58 -7.88 -11.71
CA LYS A 61 26.36 -9.09 -12.07
C LYS A 61 26.83 -9.90 -10.86
N TYR A 62 27.06 -9.23 -9.72
CA TYR A 62 27.51 -9.86 -8.47
C TYR A 62 26.48 -10.81 -7.83
N LEU A 63 25.22 -10.81 -8.28
CA LEU A 63 24.19 -11.74 -7.82
C LEU A 63 24.22 -13.11 -8.53
N TYR A 64 25.00 -13.24 -9.61
CA TYR A 64 24.91 -14.37 -10.52
C TYR A 64 26.28 -15.00 -10.80
N PRO A 65 26.33 -16.32 -11.04
CA PRO A 65 27.45 -16.93 -11.74
C PRO A 65 27.68 -16.29 -13.12
N ALA A 66 28.93 -16.30 -13.59
CA ALA A 66 29.33 -15.56 -14.79
C ALA A 66 28.59 -15.99 -16.07
N ASP A 67 28.14 -17.24 -16.15
CA ASP A 67 27.44 -17.85 -17.28
C ASP A 67 25.90 -17.74 -17.20
N SER A 68 25.36 -17.14 -16.14
CA SER A 68 23.92 -17.05 -15.87
C SER A 68 23.47 -15.67 -15.38
N ILE A 69 24.20 -14.62 -15.79
CA ILE A 69 23.87 -13.23 -15.47
C ILE A 69 22.49 -12.86 -16.04
N TYR A 70 21.62 -12.36 -15.16
CA TYR A 70 20.39 -11.70 -15.57
C TYR A 70 20.71 -10.27 -16.03
N TYR A 71 20.60 -10.00 -17.33
CA TYR A 71 20.91 -8.69 -17.90
C TYR A 71 19.73 -7.72 -17.82
N TYR A 72 20.05 -6.48 -17.44
CA TYR A 72 19.07 -5.41 -17.25
C TYR A 72 19.01 -4.50 -18.49
N GLY A 73 18.03 -4.78 -19.36
CA GLY A 73 17.79 -4.07 -20.62
C GLY A 73 16.49 -3.26 -20.62
N TYR A 74 16.03 -2.92 -21.84
CA TYR A 74 14.81 -2.14 -22.05
C TYR A 74 13.59 -2.74 -21.32
N GLU A 75 13.36 -4.05 -21.39
CA GLU A 75 12.19 -4.69 -20.77
C GLU A 75 12.17 -4.53 -19.25
N GLN A 76 13.32 -4.65 -18.58
CA GLN A 76 13.42 -4.47 -17.14
C GLN A 76 13.21 -3.00 -16.73
N VAL A 77 13.78 -2.07 -17.49
CA VAL A 77 13.62 -0.63 -17.27
C VAL A 77 12.17 -0.20 -17.52
N TYR A 78 11.60 -0.59 -18.65
CA TYR A 78 10.22 -0.28 -19.01
C TYR A 78 9.22 -0.94 -18.06
N GLY A 79 9.48 -2.16 -17.59
CA GLY A 79 8.65 -2.83 -16.59
C GLY A 79 8.47 -1.98 -15.33
N GLN A 80 9.53 -1.38 -14.82
CA GLN A 80 9.44 -0.47 -13.66
C GLN A 80 8.61 0.78 -13.97
N VAL A 81 8.83 1.39 -15.14
CA VAL A 81 8.07 2.56 -15.58
C VAL A 81 6.59 2.24 -15.74
N ARG A 82 6.26 1.09 -16.34
CA ARG A 82 4.89 0.60 -16.50
C ARG A 82 4.21 0.43 -15.15
N ALA A 83 4.89 -0.20 -14.18
CA ALA A 83 4.36 -0.36 -12.82
C ALA A 83 3.97 0.98 -12.17
N LEU A 84 4.79 2.02 -12.37
CA LEU A 84 4.49 3.37 -11.87
C LEU A 84 3.31 4.02 -12.60
N ARG A 85 3.27 3.91 -13.93
CA ARG A 85 2.18 4.44 -14.75
C ARG A 85 0.84 3.82 -14.38
N GLU A 86 0.79 2.52 -14.16
CA GLU A 86 -0.42 1.82 -13.73
C GLU A 86 -1.02 2.40 -12.44
N LEU A 87 -0.18 2.89 -11.53
CA LEU A 87 -0.56 3.56 -10.28
C LEU A 87 -0.73 5.08 -10.43
N GLY A 88 -0.65 5.61 -11.65
CA GLY A 88 -0.83 7.04 -11.95
C GLY A 88 0.40 7.91 -11.70
N SER A 89 1.56 7.30 -11.47
CA SER A 89 2.83 8.02 -11.28
C SER A 89 3.64 8.07 -12.57
N PHE A 90 3.90 9.28 -13.04
CA PHE A 90 4.76 9.57 -14.20
C PHE A 90 6.09 10.22 -13.79
N SER A 91 6.41 10.18 -12.49
CA SER A 91 7.54 10.87 -11.88
C SER A 91 8.51 9.86 -11.28
N TYR A 92 9.66 9.67 -11.92
CA TYR A 92 10.71 8.75 -11.51
C TYR A 92 12.10 9.24 -11.96
N MET A 93 13.15 8.62 -11.42
CA MET A 93 14.54 8.86 -11.81
C MET A 93 15.23 7.51 -12.04
N PHE A 94 16.04 7.41 -13.09
CA PHE A 94 16.84 6.22 -13.32
C PHE A 94 18.16 6.32 -12.58
N TRP A 95 18.54 5.26 -11.87
CA TRP A 95 19.85 5.12 -11.26
C TRP A 95 20.67 4.06 -11.99
N ASN A 96 21.85 4.46 -12.44
CA ASN A 96 22.87 3.58 -12.96
C ASN A 96 24.19 3.84 -12.23
N ASN A 97 24.65 2.86 -11.44
CA ASN A 97 25.87 3.00 -10.64
C ASN A 97 27.15 3.17 -11.47
N GLY A 98 27.15 2.69 -12.72
CA GLY A 98 28.24 2.91 -13.67
C GLY A 98 28.18 4.26 -14.39
N VAL A 99 27.16 5.08 -14.12
CA VAL A 99 26.92 6.39 -14.76
C VAL A 99 26.85 6.26 -16.30
N SER A 100 26.41 5.10 -16.79
CA SER A 100 26.32 4.79 -18.21
C SER A 100 24.87 4.56 -18.60
N TYR A 101 24.28 5.54 -19.27
CA TYR A 101 22.88 5.53 -19.67
C TYR A 101 22.77 5.21 -21.17
N ASP A 102 22.07 4.13 -21.49
CA ASP A 102 21.84 3.71 -22.87
C ASP A 102 20.49 4.26 -23.37
N PRO A 103 20.48 5.24 -24.29
CA PRO A 103 19.25 5.93 -24.71
C PRO A 103 18.15 4.99 -25.21
N VAL A 104 18.49 3.85 -25.81
CA VAL A 104 17.47 2.95 -26.38
C VAL A 104 16.61 2.30 -25.29
N LYS A 105 17.09 2.23 -24.04
CA LYS A 105 16.30 1.72 -22.91
C LYS A 105 15.19 2.67 -22.47
N TYR A 106 15.20 3.93 -22.89
CA TYR A 106 14.25 4.95 -22.40
C TYR A 106 13.23 5.42 -23.44
N ILE A 107 13.18 4.77 -24.61
CA ILE A 107 12.21 5.08 -25.66
C ILE A 107 10.93 4.27 -25.39
N PHE A 108 10.10 4.78 -24.48
CA PHE A 108 8.86 4.10 -24.08
C PHE A 108 7.67 4.43 -24.99
N PRO A 109 6.66 3.54 -25.04
CA PRO A 109 5.36 3.86 -25.63
C PRO A 109 4.76 5.14 -25.05
N GLN A 110 4.14 5.93 -25.92
CA GLN A 110 3.44 7.17 -25.59
C GLN A 110 1.96 6.89 -25.32
N ASP A 111 1.68 6.06 -24.34
CA ASP A 111 0.34 5.58 -23.99
C ASP A 111 -0.14 6.07 -22.61
N GLN A 112 0.21 7.31 -22.29
CA GLN A 112 -0.12 7.94 -21.01
C GLN A 112 -1.64 8.06 -20.80
N ASP A 113 -2.42 8.12 -21.88
CA ASP A 113 -3.88 8.16 -21.88
C ASP A 113 -4.53 6.88 -21.33
N LYS A 114 -3.79 5.77 -21.30
CA LYS A 114 -4.26 4.50 -20.71
C LYS A 114 -4.16 4.46 -19.19
N TYR A 115 -3.50 5.43 -18.58
CA TYR A 115 -3.05 5.38 -17.19
C TYR A 115 -3.60 6.57 -16.36
N PRO A 116 -3.83 6.42 -15.04
CA PRO A 116 -3.76 5.17 -14.27
C PRO A 116 -4.82 4.16 -14.72
N LEU A 117 -4.59 2.89 -14.39
CA LEU A 117 -5.64 1.88 -14.56
C LEU A 117 -6.75 2.18 -13.54
N LYS A 118 -7.91 2.62 -14.04
CA LYS A 118 -9.11 2.81 -13.21
C LYS A 118 -9.93 1.53 -13.20
N ASP A 119 -10.39 1.14 -12.02
CA ASP A 119 -11.16 -0.08 -11.83
C ASP A 119 -12.28 0.14 -10.80
N GLY A 120 -13.37 0.76 -11.28
CA GLY A 120 -14.54 1.07 -10.46
C GLY A 120 -14.20 1.86 -9.20
N ASP A 121 -14.61 1.32 -8.05
CA ASP A 121 -14.45 1.93 -6.73
C ASP A 121 -13.10 1.63 -6.08
N LYS A 122 -12.14 1.05 -6.82
CA LYS A 122 -10.82 0.73 -6.26
C LYS A 122 -9.97 1.97 -6.10
N ASP A 123 -9.28 2.05 -4.98
CA ASP A 123 -8.16 2.98 -4.79
C ASP A 123 -6.97 2.58 -5.70
N PRO A 124 -5.94 3.45 -5.85
CA PRO A 124 -4.80 3.18 -6.74
C PRO A 124 -4.04 1.90 -6.40
N ILE A 125 -4.11 1.39 -5.16
CA ILE A 125 -3.43 0.15 -4.79
C ILE A 125 -4.30 -1.10 -5.01
N GLY A 126 -5.57 -0.91 -5.41
CA GLY A 126 -6.49 -1.94 -5.85
C GLY A 126 -7.54 -2.35 -4.82
N ARG A 127 -7.75 -1.55 -3.75
CA ARG A 127 -8.72 -1.87 -2.70
C ARG A 127 -10.06 -1.21 -2.95
N THR A 128 -11.13 -1.96 -2.75
CA THR A 128 -12.48 -1.43 -2.52
C THR A 128 -12.67 -1.09 -1.03
N PRO A 129 -13.74 -0.36 -0.66
CA PRO A 129 -14.10 -0.14 0.75
C PRO A 129 -14.19 -1.44 1.56
N ALA A 130 -14.78 -2.50 0.98
CA ALA A 130 -14.88 -3.81 1.62
C ALA A 130 -13.51 -4.46 1.88
N THR A 131 -12.58 -4.38 0.93
CA THR A 131 -11.23 -4.93 1.15
C THR A 131 -10.40 -4.09 2.12
N ALA A 132 -10.59 -2.77 2.15
CA ALA A 132 -9.96 -1.91 3.17
C ALA A 132 -10.48 -2.25 4.58
N ALA A 133 -11.79 -2.45 4.74
CA ALA A 133 -12.37 -2.91 6.00
C ALA A 133 -11.87 -4.30 6.42
N LYS A 134 -11.74 -5.23 5.46
CA LYS A 134 -11.15 -6.55 5.70
C LYS A 134 -9.71 -6.43 6.23
N GLU A 135 -8.90 -5.59 5.62
CA GLU A 135 -7.52 -5.38 6.02
C GLU A 135 -7.44 -4.74 7.42
N TYR A 136 -8.22 -3.69 7.66
CA TYR A 136 -8.35 -3.05 8.98
C TYR A 136 -8.68 -4.08 10.08
N LEU A 137 -9.71 -4.91 9.84
CA LEU A 137 -10.12 -5.96 10.79
C LEU A 137 -9.08 -7.06 10.93
N SER A 138 -8.37 -7.42 9.86
CA SER A 138 -7.26 -8.37 9.91
C SER A 138 -6.14 -7.87 10.81
N VAL A 139 -5.75 -6.60 10.69
CA VAL A 139 -4.74 -6.00 11.57
C VAL A 139 -5.26 -5.93 13.01
N LEU A 140 -6.51 -5.47 13.21
CA LEU A 140 -7.13 -5.36 14.53
C LEU A 140 -7.21 -6.71 15.26
N SER A 141 -7.52 -7.79 14.52
CA SER A 141 -7.63 -9.14 15.08
C SER A 141 -6.28 -9.74 15.49
N ASN A 142 -5.17 -9.24 14.92
CA ASN A 142 -3.84 -9.75 15.16
C ASN A 142 -2.81 -8.62 15.31
N THR A 143 -2.99 -7.78 16.33
CA THR A 143 -2.10 -6.64 16.64
C THR A 143 -0.85 -7.11 17.38
N SER A 144 0.12 -7.62 16.63
CA SER A 144 1.50 -7.75 17.09
C SER A 144 2.18 -6.38 17.13
N ILE A 145 3.31 -6.29 17.85
CA ILE A 145 4.10 -5.05 17.89
C ILE A 145 4.59 -4.62 16.51
N LEU A 146 4.70 -5.56 15.56
CA LEU A 146 5.22 -5.33 14.21
C LEU A 146 4.19 -4.72 13.26
N ASN A 147 2.88 -4.78 13.57
CA ASN A 147 1.82 -4.33 12.65
C ASN A 147 0.81 -3.37 13.27
N GLN A 148 0.94 -2.99 14.54
CA GLN A 148 0.10 -1.98 15.19
C GLN A 148 0.06 -0.63 14.43
N TYR A 149 1.17 -0.23 13.80
CA TYR A 149 1.22 0.99 12.98
C TYR A 149 0.32 0.94 11.75
N MET A 150 -0.02 -0.26 11.26
CA MET A 150 -0.92 -0.38 10.12
C MET A 150 -2.35 0.05 10.47
N LEU A 151 -2.81 -0.14 11.72
CA LEU A 151 -4.09 0.43 12.13
C LEU A 151 -4.06 1.95 12.03
N PHE A 152 -3.00 2.59 12.50
CA PHE A 152 -2.82 4.04 12.37
C PHE A 152 -2.84 4.49 10.90
N VAL A 153 -2.18 3.76 10.00
CA VAL A 153 -2.18 4.05 8.55
C VAL A 153 -3.58 3.91 7.93
N LEU A 154 -4.32 2.86 8.32
CA LEU A 154 -5.66 2.55 7.81
C LEU A 154 -6.77 3.42 8.43
N THR A 155 -6.50 4.13 9.52
CA THR A 155 -7.45 5.03 10.19
C THR A 155 -7.38 6.45 9.59
N PRO A 156 -8.53 7.08 9.26
CA PRO A 156 -8.62 8.46 8.77
C PRO A 156 -7.94 9.47 9.70
N LEU A 157 -7.44 10.57 9.14
CA LEU A 157 -6.71 11.59 9.90
C LEU A 157 -7.57 12.23 10.99
N ASP A 158 -8.85 12.46 10.72
CA ASP A 158 -9.81 13.05 11.67
C ASP A 158 -10.27 12.08 12.78
N ALA A 159 -9.91 10.79 12.67
CA ALA A 159 -10.29 9.74 13.62
C ALA A 159 -9.16 9.37 14.59
N ARG A 160 -8.03 10.08 14.57
CA ARG A 160 -6.89 9.83 15.45
C ARG A 160 -6.06 11.10 15.68
N VAL A 161 -5.25 11.07 16.74
CA VAL A 161 -4.19 12.06 16.90
C VAL A 161 -3.10 11.87 15.82
N ALA A 162 -2.45 12.97 15.45
CA ALA A 162 -1.48 12.99 14.36
C ALA A 162 -0.15 12.33 14.74
N ASP A 163 0.23 12.41 16.02
CA ASP A 163 1.44 11.78 16.55
C ASP A 163 1.21 10.28 16.79
N TYR A 164 2.11 9.46 16.26
CA TYR A 164 1.96 8.00 16.34
C TYR A 164 2.16 7.47 17.76
N ASP A 165 3.12 8.00 18.51
CA ASP A 165 3.44 7.54 19.85
C ASP A 165 2.31 7.95 20.80
N GLU A 166 1.79 9.17 20.66
CA GLU A 166 0.59 9.62 21.39
C GLU A 166 -0.64 8.75 21.06
N TRP A 167 -0.84 8.40 19.78
CA TRP A 167 -1.93 7.52 19.38
C TRP A 167 -1.77 6.12 19.99
N LEU A 168 -0.55 5.58 19.99
CA LEU A 168 -0.22 4.26 20.51
C LEU A 168 -0.44 4.18 22.02
N GLU A 169 -0.11 5.24 22.75
CA GLU A 169 -0.28 5.30 24.20
C GLU A 169 -1.74 5.51 24.61
N ASN A 170 -2.47 6.39 23.91
CA ASN A 170 -3.77 6.88 24.39
C ASN A 170 -4.98 6.31 23.64
N THR A 171 -4.86 6.07 22.33
CA THR A 171 -5.99 5.66 21.48
C THR A 171 -6.01 4.15 21.23
N PHE A 172 -4.84 3.57 20.92
CA PHE A 172 -4.73 2.16 20.60
C PHE A 172 -5.24 1.20 21.70
N PRO A 173 -5.02 1.45 23.02
CA PRO A 173 -5.57 0.59 24.07
C PRO A 173 -7.09 0.54 24.09
N ILE A 174 -7.76 1.66 23.75
CA ILE A 174 -9.21 1.74 23.67
C ILE A 174 -9.72 0.88 22.51
N ILE A 175 -9.13 1.03 21.32
CA ILE A 175 -9.48 0.21 20.15
C ILE A 175 -9.25 -1.28 20.42
N LYS A 176 -8.13 -1.62 21.07
CA LYS A 176 -7.76 -3.01 21.41
C LYS A 176 -8.61 -3.62 22.53
N SER A 177 -9.35 -2.81 23.29
CA SER A 177 -10.28 -3.32 24.30
C SER A 177 -11.37 -4.21 23.69
N THR A 178 -11.65 -4.07 22.39
CA THR A 178 -12.51 -4.97 21.64
C THR A 178 -11.67 -6.04 20.94
N LYS A 179 -11.74 -7.26 21.44
CA LYS A 179 -11.00 -8.40 20.86
C LYS A 179 -11.84 -9.07 19.78
N ILE A 180 -11.46 -8.85 18.53
CA ILE A 180 -12.10 -9.52 17.38
C ILE A 180 -11.70 -11.00 17.37
N LEU A 181 -12.69 -11.88 17.41
CA LEU A 181 -12.53 -13.34 17.34
C LEU A 181 -12.86 -13.89 15.95
N GLY A 182 -13.66 -13.16 15.17
CA GLY A 182 -14.03 -13.51 13.80
C GLY A 182 -14.83 -12.39 13.15
N TYR A 183 -14.80 -12.32 11.83
CA TYR A 183 -15.55 -11.33 11.08
C TYR A 183 -15.94 -11.85 9.69
N THR A 184 -17.01 -11.29 9.12
CA THR A 184 -17.43 -11.50 7.75
C THR A 184 -17.83 -10.16 7.15
N ILE A 185 -17.19 -9.79 6.03
CA ILE A 185 -17.59 -8.62 5.25
C ILE A 185 -18.81 -9.05 4.42
N ASN A 186 -19.95 -8.42 4.65
CA ASN A 186 -21.22 -8.80 4.01
C ASN A 186 -21.40 -8.07 2.68
N SER A 187 -21.28 -6.74 2.70
CA SER A 187 -21.49 -5.86 1.55
C SER A 187 -20.86 -4.49 1.80
N TYR A 188 -20.78 -3.67 0.76
CA TYR A 188 -20.52 -2.24 0.89
C TYR A 188 -21.40 -1.46 -0.09
N THR A 189 -21.66 -0.20 0.25
CA THR A 189 -22.40 0.74 -0.59
C THR A 189 -21.70 2.09 -0.56
N ILE A 190 -21.45 2.69 -1.72
CA ILE A 190 -21.01 4.08 -1.82
C ILE A 190 -22.18 4.99 -1.42
N THR A 191 -21.96 5.90 -0.48
CA THR A 191 -23.04 6.71 0.13
C THR A 191 -23.03 8.18 -0.27
N ASP A 192 -22.00 8.64 -0.95
CA ASP A 192 -21.89 10.01 -1.46
C ASP A 192 -21.80 10.07 -2.99
N GLU A 193 -22.22 11.19 -3.57
CA GLU A 193 -22.18 11.40 -5.02
C GLU A 193 -20.74 11.48 -5.57
N ALA A 194 -19.77 11.86 -4.73
CA ALA A 194 -18.38 11.99 -5.12
C ALA A 194 -17.63 10.65 -5.13
N GLY A 195 -18.25 9.56 -4.67
CA GLY A 195 -17.64 8.23 -4.63
C GLY A 195 -16.52 8.08 -3.60
N LYS A 196 -16.55 8.87 -2.52
CA LYS A 196 -15.48 8.96 -1.52
C LYS A 196 -15.89 8.47 -0.15
N ILE A 197 -17.15 8.12 0.08
CA ILE A 197 -17.65 7.62 1.35
C ILE A 197 -18.41 6.33 1.08
N ALA A 198 -18.18 5.34 1.91
CA ALA A 198 -18.87 4.06 1.81
C ALA A 198 -19.25 3.53 3.18
N ASP A 199 -20.40 2.87 3.23
CA ASP A 199 -20.84 2.08 4.36
C ASP A 199 -20.51 0.61 4.08
N VAL A 200 -19.79 -0.04 5.00
CA VAL A 200 -19.37 -1.44 4.89
C VAL A 200 -20.07 -2.25 5.99
N SER A 201 -20.96 -3.15 5.59
CA SER A 201 -21.66 -4.05 6.51
C SER A 201 -20.76 -5.21 6.90
N VAL A 202 -20.55 -5.40 8.21
CA VAL A 202 -19.68 -6.43 8.77
C VAL A 202 -20.39 -7.17 9.89
N THR A 203 -20.41 -8.49 9.80
CA THR A 203 -20.80 -9.36 10.91
C THR A 203 -19.57 -9.67 11.75
N LEU A 204 -19.61 -9.36 13.05
CA LEU A 204 -18.50 -9.53 13.98
C LEU A 204 -18.83 -10.56 15.06
N LYS A 205 -17.79 -11.29 15.46
CA LYS A 205 -17.70 -12.06 16.69
C LYS A 205 -16.56 -11.47 17.53
N TYR A 206 -16.84 -10.99 18.74
CA TYR A 206 -15.83 -10.32 19.57
C TYR A 206 -16.13 -10.41 21.07
N THR A 207 -15.15 -10.03 21.88
CA THR A 207 -15.34 -9.78 23.33
C THR A 207 -14.90 -8.35 23.67
N LYS A 208 -15.34 -7.84 24.84
CA LYS A 208 -14.97 -6.48 25.31
C LYS A 208 -14.26 -6.54 26.66
N GLY A 209 -13.15 -5.81 26.77
CA GLY A 209 -12.35 -5.74 27.98
C GLY A 209 -11.86 -7.13 28.41
N GLU A 210 -12.07 -7.44 29.69
CA GLU A 210 -11.74 -8.76 30.26
C GLU A 210 -12.89 -9.76 30.17
N ASP A 211 -14.06 -9.37 29.64
CA ASP A 211 -15.20 -10.28 29.50
C ASP A 211 -14.89 -11.37 28.45
N THR A 212 -15.31 -12.60 28.75
CA THR A 212 -15.20 -13.77 27.89
C THR A 212 -16.48 -14.05 27.10
N ASN A 213 -17.57 -13.34 27.40
CA ASN A 213 -18.84 -13.50 26.70
C ASN A 213 -18.69 -13.06 25.23
N GLU A 214 -18.94 -14.01 24.33
CA GLU A 214 -18.88 -13.76 22.90
C GLU A 214 -20.11 -12.96 22.46
N ILE A 215 -19.86 -11.79 21.86
CA ILE A 215 -20.88 -10.94 21.27
C ILE A 215 -20.89 -11.17 19.77
N TYR A 216 -22.09 -11.33 19.22
CA TYR A 216 -22.36 -11.45 17.80
C TYR A 216 -23.23 -10.28 17.35
N SER A 217 -22.74 -9.48 16.42
CA SER A 217 -23.49 -8.34 15.91
C SER A 217 -23.10 -7.99 14.49
N THR A 218 -24.07 -7.50 13.72
CA THR A 218 -23.80 -6.81 12.45
C THR A 218 -23.66 -5.32 12.72
N VAL A 219 -22.54 -4.74 12.30
CA VAL A 219 -22.23 -3.32 12.42
C VAL A 219 -21.88 -2.75 11.05
N VAL A 220 -22.02 -1.43 10.91
CA VAL A 220 -21.64 -0.72 9.69
C VAL A 220 -20.37 0.08 9.98
N PHE A 221 -19.30 -0.25 9.28
CA PHE A 221 -18.06 0.53 9.28
C PHE A 221 -18.17 1.62 8.21
N LYS A 222 -17.83 2.85 8.57
CA LYS A 222 -17.64 3.92 7.59
C LYS A 222 -16.24 3.83 6.99
N ALA A 223 -16.16 3.82 5.67
CA ALA A 223 -14.92 3.97 4.93
C ALA A 223 -14.90 5.31 4.18
N VAL A 224 -13.73 5.92 4.08
CA VAL A 224 -13.51 7.20 3.39
C VAL A 224 -12.29 7.14 2.49
N LEU A 225 -12.39 7.71 1.29
CA LEU A 225 -11.28 7.84 0.35
C LEU A 225 -10.50 9.11 0.68
N GLU A 226 -9.50 8.98 1.54
CA GLU A 226 -8.67 10.07 2.03
C GLU A 226 -7.28 10.00 1.37
N ASN A 227 -6.79 11.13 0.84
CA ASN A 227 -5.53 11.19 0.10
C ASN A 227 -5.43 10.14 -1.03
N GLY A 228 -6.58 9.80 -1.63
CA GLY A 228 -6.70 8.81 -2.70
C GLY A 228 -6.70 7.36 -2.23
N ILE A 229 -6.73 7.07 -0.94
CA ILE A 229 -6.69 5.72 -0.37
C ILE A 229 -7.88 5.48 0.56
N TRP A 230 -8.48 4.29 0.48
CA TRP A 230 -9.58 3.93 1.37
C TRP A 230 -9.08 3.70 2.80
N LYS A 231 -9.71 4.40 3.74
CA LYS A 231 -9.46 4.32 5.18
C LYS A 231 -10.75 4.01 5.92
N VAL A 232 -10.64 3.47 7.13
CA VAL A 232 -11.77 2.90 7.87
C VAL A 232 -11.86 3.53 9.25
N TYR A 233 -13.01 4.11 9.58
CA TYR A 233 -13.26 4.65 10.91
C TYR A 233 -13.38 3.51 11.94
N PRO A 234 -12.79 3.66 13.13
CA PRO A 234 -13.01 2.74 14.23
C PRO A 234 -14.49 2.79 14.66
N VAL A 235 -15.04 1.63 15.03
CA VAL A 235 -16.44 1.48 15.50
C VAL A 235 -16.49 1.22 17.02
N PHE A 236 -15.33 1.09 17.66
CA PHE A 236 -15.16 0.76 19.08
C PHE A 236 -14.21 1.73 19.77
#